data_AF-A0A9P6B9F2-F1
#
_entry.id   AF-A0A9P6B9F2-F1
#
_cell.length_a   1.000
_cell.length_b   1.000
_cell.length_c   1.000
_cell.angle_alpha   90.00
_cell.angle_beta   90.00
_cell.angle_gamma   90.00
#
_symmetry.space_group_name_H-M   'P 1'
#
loop_
_entity.id
_entity.type
_entity.pdbx_description
1 polymer ?
#
loop_
_entity_poly.entity_id
_entity_poly.type
_entity_poly.pdbx_seq_one_letter_code
_entity_poly.pdbx_strand_id
1 'polypeptide(L)'
;PWASEEEWDLAQWLMSVHISQAAIDRFLKLPWVCTNTTISLMSAKQLHAKVQSMPGSLPWLSAEITLKDAPNEPQSLCYCNPLECVTYLFQNPLFKGHMDFSPKQVYMADGKTQLYHEM
;
A
#
# COMPACT_ATOMS: atom_id res chain seq x y z
N PRO A 1 10.40 -2.98 -3.63
CA PRO A 1 11.28 -2.68 -4.78
C PRO A 1 12.47 -1.73 -4.49
N TRP A 2 12.73 -1.38 -3.22
CA TRP A 2 13.83 -0.50 -2.79
C TRP A 2 15.03 -1.32 -2.29
N ALA A 3 16.25 -0.80 -2.43
CA ALA A 3 17.46 -1.51 -2.02
C ALA A 3 17.60 -1.57 -0.49
N SER A 4 17.13 -0.56 0.22
CA SER A 4 17.03 -0.52 1.68
C SER A 4 15.87 0.35 2.15
N GLU A 5 15.54 0.26 3.43
CA GLU A 5 14.56 1.14 4.08
C GLU A 5 15.00 2.61 4.07
N GLU A 6 16.31 2.85 4.24
CA GLU A 6 16.92 4.18 4.19
C GLU A 6 16.79 4.81 2.78
N GLU A 7 16.97 4.00 1.73
CA GLU A 7 16.75 4.46 0.35
C GLU A 7 15.28 4.82 0.11
N TRP A 8 14.36 4.04 0.68
CA TRP A 8 12.93 4.31 0.60
C TRP A 8 12.56 5.61 1.33
N ASP A 9 13.06 5.82 2.54
CA ASP A 9 12.79 7.03 3.33
C ASP A 9 13.25 8.30 2.59
N LEU A 10 14.48 8.29 2.04
CA LEU A 10 14.97 9.38 1.21
C LEU A 10 14.10 9.60 -0.04
N ALA A 11 13.72 8.54 -0.73
CA ALA A 11 12.88 8.61 -1.92
C ALA A 11 11.49 9.18 -1.61
N GLN A 12 10.87 8.71 -0.52
CA GLN A 12 9.59 9.22 -0.04
C GLN A 12 9.68 10.70 0.32
N TRP A 13 10.73 11.09 1.05
CA TRP A 13 10.97 12.48 1.40
C TRP A 13 11.13 13.37 0.16
N LEU A 14 12.01 12.98 -0.79
CA LEU A 14 12.23 13.71 -2.04
C LEU A 14 10.95 13.89 -2.87
N MET A 15 10.02 12.94 -2.81
CA MET A 15 8.73 13.03 -3.49
C MET A 15 7.69 13.83 -2.72
N SER A 16 7.73 13.80 -1.39
CA SER A 16 6.79 14.53 -0.54
C SER A 16 7.04 16.03 -0.56
N VAL A 17 8.33 16.42 -0.58
CA VAL A 17 8.73 17.82 -0.69
C VAL A 17 8.62 18.21 -2.16
N HIS A 18 7.96 19.33 -2.47
CA HIS A 18 7.74 19.81 -3.84
C HIS A 18 9.03 20.40 -4.46
N ILE A 19 10.09 19.60 -4.53
CA ILE A 19 11.37 19.93 -5.12
C ILE A 19 11.26 19.74 -6.64
N SER A 20 11.83 20.66 -7.42
CA SER A 20 11.85 20.50 -8.88
C SER A 20 12.71 19.29 -9.29
N GLN A 21 12.35 18.64 -10.41
CA GLN A 21 13.13 17.51 -10.93
C GLN A 21 14.61 17.87 -11.17
N ALA A 22 14.88 19.10 -11.61
CA ALA A 22 16.24 19.60 -11.80
C ALA A 22 17.03 19.72 -10.48
N ALA A 23 16.38 20.11 -9.39
CA ALA A 23 17.01 20.18 -8.08
C ALA A 23 17.25 18.78 -7.49
N ILE A 24 16.34 17.83 -7.70
CA ILE A 24 16.54 16.41 -7.35
C ILE A 24 17.74 15.84 -8.13
N ASP A 25 17.81 16.07 -9.45
CA ASP A 25 18.94 15.64 -10.27
C ASP A 25 20.27 16.25 -9.81
N ARG A 26 20.27 17.52 -9.41
CA ARG A 26 21.46 18.18 -8.86
C ARG A 26 21.89 17.54 -7.54
N PHE A 27 20.93 17.27 -6.65
CA PHE A 27 21.19 16.63 -5.36
C PHE A 27 21.80 15.24 -5.54
N LEU A 28 21.18 14.39 -6.39
CA LEU A 28 21.65 13.02 -6.64
C LEU A 28 23.03 12.96 -7.31
N LYS A 29 23.45 14.04 -8.01
CA LYS A 29 24.77 14.18 -8.64
C LYS A 29 25.82 14.85 -7.76
N LEU A 30 25.50 15.22 -6.52
CA LEU A 30 26.49 15.79 -5.62
C LEU A 30 27.60 14.76 -5.35
N PRO A 31 28.89 15.12 -5.46
CA PRO A 31 29.99 14.19 -5.25
C PRO A 31 29.90 13.47 -3.89
N TRP A 32 29.53 14.21 -2.85
CA TRP A 32 29.35 13.64 -1.51
C TRP A 32 28.26 12.55 -1.48
N VAL A 33 27.15 12.75 -2.20
CA VAL A 33 26.05 11.76 -2.28
C VAL A 33 26.55 10.53 -3.05
N CYS A 34 27.16 10.72 -4.22
CA CYS A 34 27.64 9.60 -5.04
C CYS A 34 28.75 8.77 -4.35
N THR A 35 29.59 9.40 -3.52
CA THR A 35 30.72 8.72 -2.87
C THR A 35 30.34 8.07 -1.55
N ASN A 36 29.43 8.68 -0.78
CA ASN A 36 29.13 8.23 0.58
C ASN A 36 27.80 7.46 0.70
N THR A 37 27.03 7.34 -0.37
CA THR A 37 25.75 6.62 -0.36
C THR A 37 25.66 5.60 -1.49
N THR A 38 25.01 4.48 -1.21
CA THR A 38 24.69 3.43 -2.20
C THR A 38 23.32 3.64 -2.82
N ILE A 39 22.95 4.89 -3.12
CA ILE A 39 21.65 5.19 -3.73
C ILE A 39 21.63 4.62 -5.16
N SER A 40 20.66 3.76 -5.46
CA SER A 40 20.50 3.13 -6.78
C SER A 40 19.88 4.08 -7.82
N LEU A 41 19.30 5.19 -7.37
CA LEU A 41 18.63 6.20 -8.19
C LEU A 41 19.58 7.33 -8.58
N MET A 42 19.82 7.49 -9.88
CA MET A 42 20.76 8.50 -10.42
C MET A 42 20.05 9.72 -11.03
N SER A 43 18.71 9.75 -11.02
CA SER A 43 17.92 10.88 -11.52
C SER A 43 16.51 10.92 -10.95
N ALA A 44 15.91 12.11 -10.97
CA ALA A 44 14.50 12.33 -10.70
C ALA A 44 13.61 11.47 -11.61
N LYS A 45 13.99 11.32 -12.88
CA LYS A 45 13.26 10.48 -13.84
C LYS A 45 13.24 9.01 -13.40
N GLN A 46 14.37 8.47 -12.96
CA GLN A 46 14.45 7.10 -12.45
C GLN A 46 13.65 6.94 -11.16
N LEU A 47 13.70 7.92 -10.27
CA LEU A 47 12.90 7.94 -9.04
C LEU A 47 11.40 7.86 -9.37
N HIS A 48 10.91 8.76 -10.23
CA HIS A 48 9.51 8.75 -10.66
C HIS A 48 9.13 7.45 -11.38
N ALA A 49 9.98 6.94 -12.28
CA ALA A 49 9.72 5.69 -12.98
C ALA A 49 9.63 4.49 -12.02
N LYS A 50 10.50 4.44 -11.01
CA LYS A 50 10.50 3.38 -9.97
C LYS A 50 9.27 3.44 -9.09
N VAL A 51 8.75 4.64 -8.81
CA VAL A 51 7.51 4.82 -8.05
C VAL A 51 6.30 4.45 -8.89
N GLN A 52 6.27 4.85 -10.17
CA GLN A 52 5.20 4.47 -11.10
C GLN A 52 5.17 2.96 -11.38
N SER A 53 6.31 2.26 -11.27
CA SER A 53 6.36 0.81 -11.39
C SER A 53 6.00 0.06 -10.10
N MET A 54 5.78 0.77 -8.99
CA MET A 54 5.28 0.13 -7.78
C MET A 54 3.88 -0.44 -8.04
N PRO A 55 3.54 -1.59 -7.44
CA PRO A 55 2.17 -2.08 -7.49
C PRO A 55 1.26 -0.98 -6.94
N GLY A 56 0.40 -0.45 -7.80
CA GLY A 56 -0.57 0.58 -7.41
C GLY A 56 -1.53 0.05 -6.35
N SER A 57 -2.32 0.95 -5.77
CA SER A 57 -3.47 0.50 -4.99
C SER A 57 -4.38 -0.36 -5.86
N LEU A 58 -5.04 -1.34 -5.26
CA LEU A 58 -6.05 -2.12 -5.94
C LEU A 58 -7.14 -1.19 -6.51
N PRO A 59 -7.61 -1.46 -7.74
CA PRO A 59 -8.65 -0.64 -8.34
C PRO A 59 -9.96 -0.82 -7.57
N TRP A 60 -10.62 0.29 -7.26
CA TRP A 60 -12.00 0.27 -6.80
C TRP A 60 -12.92 -0.05 -7.98
N LEU A 61 -13.74 -1.09 -7.81
CA LEU A 61 -14.79 -1.49 -8.73
C LEU A 61 -16.13 -0.94 -8.21
N SER A 62 -17.09 -0.79 -9.11
CA SER A 62 -18.47 -0.41 -8.77
C SER A 62 -19.43 -1.38 -9.44
N ALA A 63 -20.42 -1.85 -8.69
CA ALA A 63 -21.52 -2.67 -9.19
C ALA A 63 -22.84 -2.14 -8.66
N GLU A 64 -23.90 -2.23 -9.46
CA GLU A 64 -25.25 -1.97 -8.99
C GLU A 64 -25.83 -3.26 -8.40
N ILE A 65 -26.32 -3.18 -7.17
CA ILE A 65 -26.95 -4.29 -6.46
C ILE A 65 -28.37 -3.91 -6.05
N THR A 66 -29.26 -4.90 -6.08
CA THR A 66 -30.63 -4.74 -5.57
C THR A 66 -30.83 -5.70 -4.42
N LEU A 67 -31.16 -5.17 -3.24
CA LEU A 67 -31.42 -5.97 -2.06
C LEU A 67 -32.84 -6.55 -2.12
N LYS A 68 -33.03 -7.77 -1.61
CA LYS A 68 -34.35 -8.40 -1.56
C LYS A 68 -35.35 -7.60 -0.70
N ASP A 69 -34.83 -6.94 0.33
CA ASP A 69 -35.62 -6.12 1.26
C ASP A 69 -35.95 -4.73 0.70
N ALA A 70 -35.27 -4.32 -0.38
CA ALA A 70 -35.48 -3.04 -1.06
C ALA A 70 -35.42 -3.22 -2.60
N PRO A 71 -36.38 -3.95 -3.19
CA PRO A 71 -36.30 -4.38 -4.60
C PRO A 71 -36.43 -3.22 -5.60
N ASN A 72 -36.95 -2.07 -5.18
CA ASN A 72 -37.15 -0.90 -6.02
C ASN A 72 -36.06 0.17 -5.83
N GLU A 73 -35.04 -0.10 -5.01
CA GLU A 73 -33.98 0.84 -4.67
C GLU A 73 -32.62 0.22 -5.02
N PRO A 74 -32.17 0.29 -6.28
CA PRO A 74 -30.84 -0.15 -6.66
C PRO A 74 -29.77 0.71 -5.96
N GLN A 75 -28.74 0.05 -5.45
CA GLN A 75 -27.64 0.67 -4.70
C GLN A 75 -26.31 0.45 -5.44
N SER A 76 -25.44 1.46 -5.42
CA SER A 76 -24.07 1.32 -5.93
C SER A 76 -23.16 0.75 -4.84
N LEU A 77 -22.64 -0.45 -5.06
CA LEU A 77 -21.62 -1.10 -4.24
C LEU A 77 -20.24 -0.80 -4.82
N CYS A 78 -19.44 -0.02 -4.08
CA CYS A 78 -18.01 0.13 -4.35
C CYS A 78 -17.23 -0.97 -3.61
N TYR A 79 -16.44 -1.77 -4.32
CA TYR A 79 -15.69 -2.88 -3.74
C TYR A 79 -14.37 -3.10 -4.46
N CYS A 80 -13.44 -3.83 -3.82
CA CYS A 80 -12.23 -4.36 -4.47
C CYS A 80 -12.36 -5.87 -4.55
N ASN A 81 -11.72 -6.51 -5.53
CA ASN A 81 -11.69 -7.97 -5.63
C ASN A 81 -11.06 -8.56 -4.34
N PRO A 82 -11.80 -9.35 -3.53
CA PRO A 82 -11.31 -9.84 -2.24
C PRO A 82 -10.02 -10.66 -2.36
N LEU A 83 -9.86 -11.45 -3.42
CA LEU A 83 -8.64 -12.24 -3.63
C LEU A 83 -7.43 -11.36 -3.93
N GLU A 84 -7.63 -10.27 -4.66
CA GLU A 84 -6.58 -9.29 -4.92
C GLU A 84 -6.23 -8.52 -3.65
N CYS A 85 -7.22 -8.15 -2.82
CA CYS A 85 -7.00 -7.57 -1.50
C CYS A 85 -6.12 -8.44 -0.61
N VAL A 86 -6.47 -9.72 -0.50
CA VAL A 86 -5.69 -10.69 0.28
C VAL A 86 -4.26 -10.81 -0.26
N THR A 87 -4.12 -10.94 -1.58
CA THR A 87 -2.80 -11.05 -2.23
C THR A 87 -1.95 -9.80 -1.99
N TYR A 88 -2.53 -8.61 -2.13
CA TYR A 88 -1.87 -7.32 -1.91
C TYR A 88 -1.41 -7.18 -0.45
N LEU A 89 -2.29 -7.49 0.51
CA LEU A 89 -1.96 -7.45 1.93
C LEU A 89 -0.83 -8.43 2.26
N PHE A 90 -0.86 -9.64 1.72
CA PHE A 90 0.14 -10.67 2.04
C PHE A 90 1.51 -10.40 1.41
N GLN A 91 1.56 -9.60 0.35
CA GLN A 91 2.82 -9.13 -0.24
C GLN A 91 3.53 -8.10 0.63
N ASN A 92 2.86 -7.49 1.61
CA ASN A 92 3.45 -6.47 2.45
C ASN A 92 4.29 -7.11 3.58
N PRO A 93 5.63 -6.91 3.60
CA PRO A 93 6.51 -7.50 4.60
C PRO A 93 6.20 -7.06 6.04
N LEU A 94 5.52 -5.92 6.25
CA LEU A 94 5.12 -5.46 7.58
C LEU A 94 4.20 -6.46 8.30
N PHE A 95 3.45 -7.28 7.56
CA PHE A 95 2.58 -8.30 8.14
C PHE A 95 3.28 -9.64 8.34
N LYS A 96 4.57 -9.76 7.96
CA LYS A 96 5.33 -11.00 8.16
C LYS A 96 5.41 -11.34 9.65
N GLY A 97 4.88 -12.51 10.02
CA GLY A 97 4.83 -12.96 11.42
C GLY A 97 3.62 -12.47 12.22
N HIS A 98 2.77 -11.60 11.62
CA HIS A 98 1.54 -11.10 12.23
C HIS A 98 0.26 -11.62 11.55
N MET A 99 0.40 -12.38 10.45
CA MET A 99 -0.73 -13.01 9.77
C MET A 99 -1.18 -14.27 10.51
N ASP A 100 -2.48 -14.38 10.76
CA ASP A 100 -3.11 -15.60 11.27
C ASP A 100 -4.19 -16.06 10.29
N PHE A 101 -4.13 -17.34 9.92
CA PHE A 101 -5.01 -17.96 8.93
C PHE A 101 -6.00 -18.94 9.58
N SER A 102 -5.88 -19.13 10.89
CA SER A 102 -6.72 -20.07 11.62
C SER A 102 -8.05 -19.42 11.95
N PRO A 103 -9.20 -20.11 11.73
CA PRO A 103 -10.47 -19.64 12.22
C PRO A 103 -10.40 -19.43 13.74
N LYS A 104 -10.90 -18.30 14.23
CA LYS A 104 -10.97 -17.99 15.66
C LYS A 104 -12.40 -17.74 16.08
N GLN A 105 -12.75 -18.28 17.25
CA GLN A 105 -13.93 -17.85 17.98
C GLN A 105 -13.48 -16.84 19.03
N VAL A 106 -14.00 -15.63 18.93
CA VAL A 106 -13.72 -14.56 19.90
C VAL A 106 -14.90 -14.49 20.86
N TYR A 107 -14.62 -14.45 22.16
CA TYR A 107 -15.64 -14.35 23.20
C TYR A 107 -15.43 -13.06 24.00
N MET A 108 -16.51 -12.50 24.54
CA MET A 108 -16.42 -11.42 25.53
C MET A 108 -15.70 -11.89 26.80
N ALA A 109 -15.34 -10.95 27.67
CA ALA A 109 -14.64 -11.25 28.94
C ALA A 109 -15.41 -12.23 29.85
N ASP A 110 -16.72 -12.40 29.64
CA ASP A 110 -17.55 -13.37 30.35
C ASP A 110 -17.40 -14.83 29.85
N GLY A 111 -16.71 -15.05 28.72
CA GLY A 111 -16.47 -16.35 28.10
C GLY A 111 -17.72 -17.04 27.54
N LYS A 112 -18.87 -16.36 27.49
CA LYS A 112 -20.17 -16.94 27.11
C LYS A 112 -20.74 -16.30 25.86
N THR A 113 -20.56 -15.00 25.70
CA THR A 113 -21.04 -14.31 24.52
C THR A 113 -19.98 -14.34 23.42
N GLN A 114 -20.25 -15.12 22.37
CA GLN A 114 -19.42 -15.11 21.17
C GLN A 114 -19.57 -13.75 20.46
N LEU A 115 -18.44 -13.12 20.19
CA LEU A 115 -18.35 -11.91 19.39
C LEU A 115 -18.25 -12.29 17.91
N TYR A 116 -19.19 -11.77 17.13
CA TYR A 116 -19.12 -11.78 15.68
C TYR A 116 -18.67 -10.39 15.26
N HIS A 117 -17.39 -10.26 14.92
CA HIS A 117 -16.92 -9.06 14.24
C HIS A 117 -17.29 -9.17 12.77
N GLU A 118 -17.95 -8.14 12.23
CA GLU A 118 -17.96 -7.94 10.79
C GLU A 118 -16.52 -7.60 10.39
N MET A 119 -15.92 -8.46 9.57
CA MET A 119 -14.63 -8.16 8.94
C MET A 119 -14.77 -7.04 7.93
#